data_AF-A0A5J6UEW6-F1
#
_entry.id   AF-A0A5J6UEW6-F1
#
_cell.length_a   1.000
_cell.length_b   1.000
_cell.length_c   1.000
_cell.angle_alpha   90.00
_cell.angle_beta   90.00
_cell.angle_gamma   90.00
#
_symmetry.space_group_name_H-M   'P 1'
#
loop_
_entity.id
_entity.type
_entity.pdbx_description
1 polymer ?
#
loop_
_entity_poly.entity_id
_entity_poly.type
_entity_poly.pdbx_seq_one_letter_code
_entity_poly.pdbx_strand_id
1 'polypeptide(L)'
;MADLPKLPDTEALALDLLNYYLPGEANFRTTAPNDWSKALPLVWVARTSGRTVDYRVDHAILSVSVVASTRKAASDLARRVQSAFYQARRDNYFSEEGVVSNFETIKGPQLDRDGLTGKHPDSFNFDATYDLWARARD
;
A
#
# COMPACT_ATOMS: atom_id res chain seq x y z
N MET A 1 -2.30 -33.46 11.76
CA MET A 1 -2.31 -32.91 10.39
C MET A 1 -1.26 -31.81 10.36
N ALA A 2 -0.37 -31.79 9.37
CA ALA A 2 0.50 -30.63 9.20
C ALA A 2 -0.39 -29.43 8.81
N ASP A 3 -0.24 -28.29 9.49
CA ASP A 3 -0.92 -27.06 9.09
C ASP A 3 -0.48 -26.72 7.67
N LEU A 4 -1.45 -26.57 6.77
CA LEU A 4 -1.16 -26.08 5.43
C LEU A 4 -0.71 -24.61 5.54
N PRO A 5 0.33 -24.17 4.82
CA PRO A 5 0.75 -22.78 4.85
C PRO A 5 -0.42 -21.87 4.48
N LYS A 6 -0.67 -20.85 5.31
CA LYS A 6 -1.66 -19.80 5.01
C LYS A 6 -1.20 -19.04 3.77
N LEU A 7 -2.09 -18.90 2.78
CA LEU A 7 -1.82 -18.06 1.62
C LEU A 7 -1.59 -16.61 2.10
N PRO A 8 -0.54 -15.92 1.63
CA PRO A 8 -0.30 -14.53 2.01
C PRO A 8 -1.45 -13.62 1.61
N ASP A 9 -1.81 -12.69 2.51
CA ASP A 9 -2.68 -11.57 2.16
C ASP A 9 -1.79 -10.36 1.81
N THR A 10 -1.58 -10.15 0.51
CA THR A 10 -0.70 -9.07 0.03
C THR A 10 -1.20 -7.67 0.39
N GLU A 11 -2.51 -7.47 0.54
CA GLU A 11 -3.05 -6.17 0.93
C GLU A 11 -2.86 -5.93 2.42
N ALA A 12 -3.14 -6.92 3.26
CA ALA A 12 -2.88 -6.84 4.69
C ALA A 12 -1.37 -6.69 4.98
N LEU A 13 -0.51 -7.45 4.29
CA LEU A 13 0.95 -7.32 4.37
C LEU A 13 1.42 -5.91 3.98
N ALA A 14 0.82 -5.31 2.96
CA ALA A 14 1.11 -3.93 2.56
C ALA A 14 0.71 -2.92 3.63
N LEU A 15 -0.39 -3.13 4.35
CA LEU A 15 -0.76 -2.28 5.48
C LEU A 15 0.19 -2.48 6.68
N ASP A 16 0.55 -3.72 6.99
CA ASP A 16 1.47 -4.04 8.09
C ASP A 16 2.84 -3.38 7.87
N LEU A 17 3.42 -3.50 6.67
CA LEU A 17 4.72 -2.89 6.39
C LEU A 17 4.64 -1.37 6.45
N LEU A 18 3.55 -0.75 6.00
CA LEU A 18 3.40 0.70 6.08
C LEU A 18 3.29 1.17 7.53
N ASN A 19 2.56 0.44 8.37
CA ASN A 19 2.52 0.71 9.82
C ASN A 19 3.89 0.53 10.49
N TYR A 20 4.68 -0.44 10.06
CA TYR A 20 6.01 -0.69 10.59
C TYR A 20 7.02 0.41 10.21
N TYR A 21 7.07 0.79 8.93
CA TYR A 21 8.07 1.74 8.42
C TYR A 21 7.65 3.21 8.57
N LEU A 22 6.36 3.51 8.68
CA LEU A 22 5.81 4.87 8.79
C LEU A 22 4.81 4.97 9.96
N PRO A 23 5.23 4.62 11.20
CA PRO A 23 4.31 4.51 12.33
C PRO A 23 3.66 5.86 12.65
N GLY A 24 2.32 5.88 12.62
CA GLY A 24 1.52 7.06 12.97
C GLY A 24 1.55 8.20 11.94
N GLU A 25 2.16 8.01 10.76
CA GLU A 25 2.21 9.07 9.74
C GLU A 25 0.89 9.27 8.98
N ALA A 26 0.08 8.21 8.87
CA ALA A 26 -1.18 8.23 8.15
C ALA A 26 -2.14 7.15 8.66
N ASN A 27 -3.41 7.28 8.28
CA ASN A 27 -4.37 6.20 8.36
C ASN A 27 -4.13 5.27 7.16
N PHE A 28 -3.64 4.06 7.38
CA PHE A 28 -3.48 3.04 6.33
C PHE A 28 -4.74 2.18 6.22
N ARG A 29 -5.33 2.06 5.03
CA ARG A 29 -6.56 1.28 4.82
C ARG A 29 -6.56 0.55 3.48
N THR A 30 -7.31 -0.54 3.39
CA THR A 30 -7.57 -1.27 2.12
C THR A 30 -8.80 -0.77 1.37
N THR A 31 -9.66 -0.03 2.07
CA THR A 31 -10.90 0.53 1.51
C THR A 31 -10.97 2.03 1.73
N ALA A 32 -11.47 2.74 0.72
CA ALA A 32 -11.89 4.13 0.84
C ALA A 32 -12.82 4.34 2.06
N PRO A 33 -12.50 5.26 2.98
CA PRO A 33 -13.40 5.57 4.08
C PRO A 33 -14.62 6.35 3.58
N ASN A 34 -15.75 6.27 4.27
CA ASN A 34 -16.89 7.15 3.96
C ASN A 34 -16.62 8.61 4.41
N ASP A 35 -15.86 8.78 5.50
CA ASP A 35 -15.53 10.06 6.13
C ASP A 35 -14.07 10.48 5.87
N TRP A 36 -13.72 10.76 4.62
CA TRP A 36 -12.34 11.08 4.20
C TRP A 36 -11.69 12.22 4.99
N SER A 37 -12.43 13.30 5.25
CA SER A 37 -11.89 14.50 5.91
C SER A 37 -11.39 14.24 7.34
N LYS A 38 -11.99 13.28 8.05
CA LYS A 38 -11.57 12.88 9.40
C LYS A 38 -10.43 11.88 9.40
N ALA A 39 -10.12 11.29 8.24
CA ALA A 39 -9.11 10.24 8.09
C ALA A 39 -7.79 10.76 7.50
N LEU A 40 -7.65 12.07 7.25
CA LEU A 40 -6.42 12.65 6.72
C LEU A 40 -5.32 12.74 7.79
N PRO A 41 -4.04 12.50 7.44
CA PRO A 41 -3.56 11.95 6.17
C PRO A 41 -4.00 10.49 5.99
N LEU A 42 -4.40 10.13 4.78
CA LEU A 42 -4.89 8.79 4.44
C LEU A 42 -4.00 8.18 3.37
N VAL A 43 -3.65 6.91 3.54
CA VAL A 43 -3.05 6.07 2.52
C VAL A 43 -3.99 4.89 2.29
N TRP A 44 -4.53 4.82 1.09
CA TRP A 44 -5.44 3.77 0.67
C TRP A 44 -4.73 2.86 -0.32
N VAL A 45 -4.66 1.56 0.01
CA VAL A 45 -4.05 0.52 -0.82
C VAL A 45 -5.18 -0.38 -1.35
N ALA A 46 -5.29 -0.53 -2.66
CA ALA A 46 -6.30 -1.42 -3.26
C ALA A 46 -5.65 -2.32 -4.30
N ARG A 47 -5.90 -3.63 -4.23
CA ARG A 47 -5.54 -4.53 -5.32
C ARG A 47 -6.39 -4.22 -6.56
N THR A 48 -5.71 -3.99 -7.69
CA THR A 48 -6.35 -3.75 -8.99
C THR A 48 -6.19 -4.92 -9.95
N SER A 49 -5.16 -5.74 -9.76
CA SER A 49 -4.91 -6.97 -10.51
C SER A 49 -3.97 -7.87 -9.70
N GLY A 50 -3.65 -9.05 -10.22
CA GLY A 50 -2.78 -10.00 -9.57
C GLY A 50 -3.23 -11.44 -9.77
N ARG A 51 -2.47 -12.37 -9.21
CA ARG A 51 -2.83 -13.79 -9.16
C ARG A 51 -2.15 -14.47 -8.00
N THR A 52 -2.83 -15.48 -7.46
CA THR A 52 -2.18 -16.52 -6.68
C THR A 52 -1.41 -17.43 -7.63
N VAL A 53 -0.10 -17.53 -7.45
CA VAL A 53 0.77 -18.39 -8.29
C VAL A 53 0.70 -19.83 -7.81
N ASP A 54 0.79 -20.02 -6.50
CA ASP A 54 0.53 -21.28 -5.80
C ASP A 54 0.09 -20.99 -4.35
N TYR A 55 -0.15 -22.03 -3.54
CA TYR A 55 -0.62 -21.88 -2.15
C TYR A 55 0.35 -21.14 -1.22
N ARG A 56 1.58 -20.87 -1.67
CA ARG A 56 2.63 -20.17 -0.93
C ARG A 56 2.98 -18.82 -1.53
N VAL A 57 2.49 -18.44 -2.70
CA VAL A 57 2.92 -17.23 -3.41
C VAL A 57 1.73 -16.47 -3.96
N ASP A 58 1.57 -15.22 -3.52
CA ASP A 58 0.58 -14.29 -4.04
C ASP A 58 1.27 -13.10 -4.72
N HIS A 59 0.74 -12.72 -5.88
CA HIS A 59 1.20 -11.57 -6.66
C HIS A 59 0.05 -10.58 -6.78
N ALA A 60 0.30 -9.31 -6.47
CA ALA A 60 -0.69 -8.25 -6.55
C ALA A 60 -0.14 -7.00 -7.25
N ILE A 61 -0.97 -6.42 -8.11
CA ILE A 61 -0.81 -5.06 -8.59
C ILE A 61 -1.66 -4.16 -7.69
N LEU A 62 -1.00 -3.29 -6.94
CA LEU A 62 -1.61 -2.40 -5.96
C LEU A 62 -1.72 -0.98 -6.53
N SER A 63 -2.91 -0.40 -6.46
CA SER A 63 -3.10 1.04 -6.53
C SER A 63 -2.93 1.61 -5.14
N VAL A 64 -2.09 2.65 -5.00
CA VAL A 64 -1.85 3.31 -3.72
C VAL A 64 -2.16 4.79 -3.88
N SER A 65 -3.19 5.23 -3.16
CA SER A 65 -3.65 6.62 -3.13
C SER A 65 -3.24 7.27 -1.82
N VAL A 66 -2.60 8.43 -1.89
CA VAL A 66 -2.13 9.18 -0.73
C VAL A 66 -2.80 10.53 -0.72
N VAL A 67 -3.64 10.75 0.29
CA VAL A 67 -4.48 11.94 0.41
C VAL A 67 -4.07 12.74 1.64
N ALA A 68 -3.85 14.04 1.45
CA ALA A 68 -3.60 14.98 2.54
C ALA A 68 -4.20 16.37 2.25
N SER A 69 -4.28 17.21 3.29
CA SER A 69 -4.84 18.56 3.22
C SER A 69 -3.98 19.55 2.41
N THR A 70 -2.71 19.23 2.18
CA THR A 70 -1.83 20.06 1.34
C THR A 70 -1.12 19.22 0.30
N ARG A 71 -0.90 19.81 -0.88
CA ARG A 71 -0.18 19.15 -1.98
C ARG A 71 1.21 18.69 -1.55
N LYS A 72 1.92 19.49 -0.74
CA LYS A 72 3.26 19.15 -0.26
C LYS A 72 3.22 17.95 0.66
N ALA A 73 2.33 17.93 1.66
CA ALA A 73 2.19 16.80 2.57
C ALA A 73 1.83 15.51 1.83
N ALA A 74 0.88 15.56 0.89
CA ALA A 74 0.50 14.40 0.08
C ALA A 74 1.69 13.89 -0.75
N SER A 75 2.42 14.80 -1.41
CA SER A 75 3.57 14.45 -2.24
C SER A 75 4.73 13.85 -1.43
N ASP A 76 5.04 14.42 -0.26
CA ASP A 76 6.12 13.93 0.60
C ASP A 76 5.78 12.56 1.19
N LEU A 77 4.55 12.39 1.69
CA LEU A 77 4.07 11.11 2.22
C LEU A 77 4.06 10.04 1.13
N ALA A 78 3.62 10.35 -0.09
CA ALA A 78 3.59 9.37 -1.18
C ALA A 78 5.00 8.86 -1.57
N ARG A 79 6.02 9.72 -1.51
CA ARG A 79 7.41 9.29 -1.69
C ARG A 79 7.89 8.42 -0.54
N ARG A 80 7.55 8.75 0.70
CA ARG A 80 7.89 7.93 1.87
C ARG A 80 7.22 6.56 1.83
N VAL A 81 5.95 6.50 1.41
CA VAL A 81 5.23 5.24 1.16
C VAL A 81 5.98 4.38 0.14
N GLN A 82 6.39 4.95 -1.00
CA GLN A 82 7.19 4.23 -1.99
C GLN A 82 8.53 3.74 -1.41
N SER A 83 9.24 4.60 -0.66
CA SER A 83 10.48 4.23 0.01
C SER A 83 10.29 3.11 1.04
N ALA A 84 9.18 3.10 1.77
CA ALA A 84 8.84 2.06 2.74
C ALA A 84 8.70 0.68 2.06
N PHE A 85 8.06 0.60 0.89
CA PHE A 85 8.00 -0.67 0.15
C PHE A 85 9.37 -1.14 -0.35
N TYR A 86 10.19 -0.22 -0.88
CA TYR A 86 11.57 -0.57 -1.28
C TYR A 86 12.41 -1.06 -0.09
N GLN A 87 12.27 -0.40 1.06
CA GLN A 87 12.96 -0.77 2.29
C GLN A 87 12.46 -2.12 2.82
N ALA A 88 11.15 -2.35 2.82
CA ALA A 88 10.54 -3.62 3.20
C ALA A 88 11.06 -4.79 2.37
N ARG A 89 11.17 -4.61 1.04
CA ARG A 89 11.80 -5.60 0.16
C ARG A 89 13.25 -5.84 0.52
N ARG A 90 14.04 -4.77 0.70
CA ARG A 90 15.47 -4.86 1.03
C ARG A 90 15.71 -5.61 2.33
N ASP A 91 14.86 -5.37 3.33
CA ASP A 91 14.99 -5.96 4.66
C ASP A 91 14.37 -7.37 4.75
N ASN A 92 13.73 -7.86 3.69
CA ASN A 92 12.90 -9.07 3.70
C ASN A 92 11.82 -9.00 4.80
N TYR A 93 11.12 -7.87 4.89
CA TYR A 93 10.07 -7.64 5.87
C TYR A 93 9.05 -8.77 5.86
N PHE A 94 8.60 -9.16 7.05
CA PHE A 94 7.60 -10.19 7.25
C PHE A 94 6.64 -9.82 8.39
N SER A 95 5.41 -10.32 8.29
CA SER A 95 4.40 -10.30 9.36
C SER A 95 3.66 -11.64 9.41
N GLU A 96 2.54 -11.68 10.12
CA GLU A 96 1.63 -12.83 10.10
C GLU A 96 0.95 -13.02 8.73
N GLU A 97 0.98 -11.98 7.88
CA GLU A 97 0.37 -11.98 6.55
C GLU A 97 1.32 -12.44 5.44
N GLY A 98 2.59 -12.71 5.76
CA GLY A 98 3.57 -13.28 4.85
C GLY A 98 4.88 -12.49 4.83
N VAL A 99 5.67 -12.73 3.78
CA VAL A 99 7.00 -12.14 3.57
C VAL A 99 7.01 -11.36 2.26
N VAL A 100 7.51 -10.12 2.30
CA VAL A 100 7.77 -9.34 1.09
C VAL A 100 8.93 -9.98 0.32
N SER A 101 8.63 -10.55 -0.84
CA SER A 101 9.60 -11.29 -1.66
C SER A 101 10.12 -10.50 -2.84
N ASN A 102 9.28 -9.65 -3.45
CA ASN A 102 9.68 -8.71 -4.48
C ASN A 102 8.77 -7.48 -4.46
N PHE A 103 9.30 -6.35 -4.92
CA PHE A 103 8.57 -5.10 -5.07
C PHE A 103 9.14 -4.29 -6.24
N GLU A 104 8.27 -3.77 -7.08
CA GLU A 104 8.59 -2.85 -8.16
C GLU A 104 7.57 -1.70 -8.28
N THR A 105 8.04 -0.56 -8.78
CA THR A 105 7.17 0.56 -9.11
C THR A 105 6.78 0.49 -10.58
N ILE A 106 5.49 0.26 -10.87
CA ILE A 106 4.94 0.36 -12.22
C ILE A 106 4.72 1.84 -12.59
N LYS A 107 4.13 2.59 -11.67
CA LYS A 107 3.85 4.03 -11.80
C LYS A 107 4.22 4.73 -10.50
N GLY A 108 5.15 5.68 -10.58
CA GLY A 108 5.55 6.48 -9.42
C GLY A 108 4.43 7.42 -8.93
N PRO A 109 4.56 7.97 -7.71
CA PRO A 109 3.60 8.91 -7.16
C PRO A 109 3.44 10.15 -8.04
N GLN A 110 2.21 10.40 -8.50
CA GLN A 110 1.85 11.59 -9.25
C GLN A 110 0.53 12.15 -8.76
N LEU A 111 0.38 13.48 -8.87
CA LEU A 111 -0.87 14.15 -8.50
C LEU A 111 -2.00 13.69 -9.41
N ASP A 112 -3.03 13.08 -8.83
CA ASP A 112 -4.29 12.81 -9.50
C ASP A 112 -5.11 14.11 -9.58
N ARG A 113 -5.25 14.62 -10.81
CA ARG A 113 -5.96 15.87 -11.09
C ARG A 113 -7.44 15.67 -11.42
N ASP A 114 -7.83 14.44 -11.78
CA ASP A 114 -9.13 14.18 -12.43
C ASP A 114 -10.08 13.36 -11.54
N GLY A 115 -9.57 12.58 -10.58
CA GLY A 115 -10.38 11.67 -9.76
C GLY A 115 -10.88 12.26 -8.43
N LEU A 116 -9.99 12.32 -7.43
CA LEU A 116 -10.33 12.65 -6.03
C LEU A 116 -10.17 14.14 -5.70
N THR A 117 -9.10 14.77 -6.20
CA THR A 117 -8.83 16.22 -5.98
C THR A 117 -9.99 17.09 -6.50
N GLY A 118 -10.67 16.67 -7.58
CA GLY A 118 -11.85 17.37 -8.10
C GLY A 118 -13.12 17.18 -7.27
N LYS A 119 -13.24 16.10 -6.49
CA LYS A 119 -14.41 15.80 -5.64
C LYS A 119 -14.26 16.37 -4.22
N HIS A 120 -13.03 16.59 -3.78
CA HIS A 120 -12.69 17.11 -2.46
C HIS A 120 -11.67 18.25 -2.63
N PRO A 121 -12.13 19.48 -2.90
CA PRO A 121 -11.26 20.60 -3.29
C PRO A 121 -10.24 20.97 -2.21
N ASP A 122 -10.48 20.60 -0.95
CA ASP A 122 -9.60 20.85 0.19
C ASP A 122 -8.57 19.72 0.43
N SER A 123 -8.38 18.83 -0.53
CA SER A 123 -7.46 17.71 -0.43
C SER A 123 -6.72 17.45 -1.72
N PHE A 124 -5.54 16.85 -1.61
CA PHE A 124 -4.69 16.49 -2.74
C PHE A 124 -4.43 15.00 -2.71
N ASN A 125 -4.73 14.32 -3.83
CA ASN A 125 -4.47 12.90 -3.99
C ASN A 125 -3.22 12.66 -4.86
N PHE A 126 -2.27 11.88 -4.36
CA PHE A 126 -1.16 11.34 -5.14
C PHE A 126 -1.35 9.84 -5.31
N ASP A 127 -1.41 9.39 -6.56
CA ASP A 127 -1.58 7.97 -6.89
C ASP A 127 -0.29 7.36 -7.43
N ALA A 128 -0.03 6.13 -7.01
CA ALA A 128 1.03 5.27 -7.51
C ALA A 128 0.48 3.87 -7.82
N THR A 129 1.22 3.11 -8.62
CA THR A 129 0.90 1.72 -8.92
C THR A 129 2.14 0.86 -8.70
N TYR A 130 1.99 -0.18 -7.89
CA TYR A 130 3.07 -1.04 -7.45
C TYR A 130 2.80 -2.50 -7.82
N ASP A 131 3.87 -3.23 -8.09
CA ASP A 131 3.88 -4.68 -8.23
C ASP A 131 4.49 -5.26 -6.95
N LEU A 132 3.74 -6.08 -6.21
CA LEU A 132 4.14 -6.67 -4.94
C LEU A 132 3.96 -8.19 -4.97
N TRP A 133 5.01 -8.90 -4.55
CA TRP A 133 5.00 -10.36 -4.42
C TRP A 133 5.17 -10.74 -2.95
N ALA A 134 4.21 -11.50 -2.44
CA ALA A 134 4.21 -12.02 -1.08
C ALA A 134 4.42 -13.55 -1.09
N ARG A 135 5.16 -14.05 -0.10
CA ARG A 135 5.34 -15.49 0.15
C ARG A 135 4.81 -15.90 1.51
N ALA A 136 4.30 -17.13 1.61
CA ALA A 136 3.90 -17.73 2.86
C ALA A 136 5.13 -17.87 3.76
N ARG A 137 4.91 -17.63 5.05
CA ARG A 137 5.93 -17.80 6.07
C ARG A 137 6.12 -19.28 6.35
N ASP A 138 7.38 -19.69 6.50
CA ASP A 138 7.78 -21.02 6.96
C ASP A 138 7.65 -21.17 8.48
#